data_AF-A0A966PVI6-F1
#
_entry.id   AF-A0A966PVI6-F1
#
_cell.length_a   1.000
_cell.length_b   1.000
_cell.length_c   1.000
_cell.angle_alpha   90.00
_cell.angle_beta   90.00
_cell.angle_gamma   90.00
#
_symmetry.space_group_name_H-M   'P 1'
#
loop_
_entity.id
_entity.type
_entity.pdbx_description
1 polymer ?
#
loop_
_entity_poly.entity_id
_entity_poly.type
_entity_poly.pdbx_seq_one_letter_code
_entity_poly.pdbx_strand_id
1 'polypeptide(L)'
;MRILTVDNTVFEMNNLPDQVDDLRFCVLDNSNPPEADYYFLPLVFLESFNDPALVLKIGEHRIMMPYNWRILIGEAEIGDLEALPLTKLNDRGFQAFTFNPLSSFRAAFMNIEIEDVYQDVRWYFPKLKNGQLLCIPITDGPKPICAYFVKEISRASETIDIQNIV
;
A
#
# COMPACT_ATOMS: atom_id res chain seq x y z
N MET A 1 -1.08 3.32 -10.56
CA MET A 1 -1.31 2.88 -9.15
C MET A 1 -2.52 3.58 -8.60
N ARG A 2 -3.11 3.06 -7.52
CA ARG A 2 -4.18 3.72 -6.77
C ARG A 2 -3.61 4.44 -5.54
N ILE A 3 -4.25 5.53 -5.13
CA ILE A 3 -4.00 6.20 -3.85
C ILE A 3 -5.32 6.46 -3.12
N LEU A 4 -5.27 6.48 -1.79
CA LEU A 4 -6.37 6.95 -0.95
C LEU A 4 -6.30 8.48 -0.78
N THR A 5 -7.41 9.17 -1.05
CA THR A 5 -7.52 10.63 -0.90
C THR A 5 -8.13 11.03 0.45
N VAL A 6 -8.02 12.32 0.80
CA VAL A 6 -8.61 12.91 2.02
C VAL A 6 -10.15 12.77 2.06
N ASP A 7 -10.79 12.70 0.90
CA ASP A 7 -12.24 12.50 0.78
C ASP A 7 -12.65 11.02 0.96
N ASN A 8 -11.70 10.16 1.31
CA ASN A 8 -11.88 8.72 1.49
C ASN A 8 -12.37 8.03 0.21
N THR A 9 -11.79 8.42 -0.93
CA THR A 9 -12.07 7.84 -2.24
C THR A 9 -10.79 7.36 -2.92
N VAL A 10 -10.97 6.52 -3.94
CA VAL A 10 -9.88 6.02 -4.77
C VAL A 10 -9.51 7.06 -5.84
N PHE A 11 -8.22 7.32 -6.01
CA PHE A 11 -7.71 8.05 -7.17
C PHE A 11 -6.72 7.17 -7.95
N GLU A 12 -6.93 7.05 -9.26
CA GLU A 12 -6.08 6.30 -10.18
C GLU A 12 -4.98 7.20 -10.75
N MET A 13 -3.72 6.94 -10.40
CA MET A 13 -2.56 7.76 -10.81
C MET A 13 -2.31 7.78 -12.32
N ASN A 14 -2.92 6.86 -13.07
CA ASN A 14 -2.83 6.86 -14.54
C ASN A 14 -3.76 7.93 -15.17
N ASN A 15 -4.66 8.51 -14.39
CA ASN A 15 -5.67 9.48 -14.83
C ASN A 15 -5.42 10.87 -14.22
N LEU A 16 -4.17 11.32 -14.19
CA LEU A 16 -3.85 12.67 -13.71
C LEU A 16 -4.40 13.72 -14.69
N PRO A 17 -5.27 14.64 -14.25
CA PRO A 17 -5.73 15.75 -15.08
C PRO A 17 -4.59 16.78 -15.30
N ASP A 18 -4.74 17.63 -16.31
CA ASP A 18 -3.78 18.70 -16.63
C ASP A 18 -3.61 19.73 -15.50
N GLN A 19 -4.62 19.88 -14.64
CA GLN A 19 -4.59 20.68 -13.41
C GLN A 19 -5.04 19.84 -12.23
N VAL A 20 -4.18 19.75 -11.21
CA VAL A 20 -4.45 19.07 -9.95
C VAL A 20 -4.29 20.10 -8.83
N ASP A 21 -5.41 20.64 -8.33
CA ASP A 21 -5.38 21.51 -7.16
C ASP A 21 -5.51 20.68 -5.87
N ASP A 22 -4.46 20.71 -5.04
CA ASP A 22 -4.33 20.11 -3.69
C ASP A 22 -4.75 18.63 -3.54
N LEU A 23 -4.32 17.77 -4.48
CA LEU A 23 -4.46 16.32 -4.30
C LEU A 23 -3.51 15.82 -3.21
N ARG A 24 -4.05 15.12 -2.22
CA ARG A 24 -3.29 14.51 -1.13
C ARG A 24 -3.47 13.00 -1.12
N PHE A 25 -2.40 12.29 -0.78
CA PHE A 25 -2.38 10.84 -0.71
C PHE A 25 -1.99 10.38 0.69
N CYS A 26 -2.58 9.26 1.12
CA CYS A 26 -2.28 8.66 2.41
C CYS A 26 -1.02 7.78 2.37
N VAL A 27 -0.17 7.94 3.39
CA VAL A 27 0.92 7.02 3.71
C VAL A 27 0.81 6.57 5.16
N LEU A 28 1.30 5.37 5.45
CA LEU A 28 1.75 4.98 6.78
C LEU A 28 3.25 5.29 6.86
N ASP A 29 3.63 6.22 7.73
CA ASP A 29 5.03 6.61 7.91
C ASP A 29 5.63 5.86 9.10
N ASN A 30 6.55 4.94 8.83
CA ASN A 30 7.31 4.18 9.82
C ASN A 30 8.81 4.56 9.79
N SER A 31 9.14 5.78 9.37
CA SER A 31 10.53 6.26 9.39
C SER A 31 11.07 6.41 10.82
N ASN A 32 10.19 6.62 11.80
CA ASN A 32 10.48 6.56 13.23
C ASN A 32 9.51 5.57 13.91
N PRO A 33 9.90 4.29 14.15
CA PRO A 33 8.96 3.25 14.56
C PRO A 33 8.11 3.52 15.82
N PRO A 34 8.64 4.18 16.87
CA PRO A 34 7.83 4.57 18.04
C PRO A 34 6.77 5.64 17.76
N GLU A 35 6.85 6.34 16.62
CA GLU A 35 5.96 7.43 16.22
C GLU A 35 5.27 7.12 14.88
N ALA A 36 5.09 5.84 14.57
CA ALA A 36 4.44 5.42 13.34
C ALA A 36 2.99 5.93 13.30
N ASP A 37 2.60 6.56 12.19
CA ASP A 37 1.25 7.14 12.04
C ASP A 37 0.87 7.32 10.56
N TYR A 38 -0.40 7.64 10.31
CA TYR A 38 -0.95 7.92 8.99
C TYR A 38 -0.92 9.41 8.67
N TYR A 39 -0.41 9.74 7.48
CA TYR A 39 -0.34 11.11 7.01
C TYR A 39 -0.94 11.27 5.61
N PHE A 40 -1.65 12.37 5.40
CA PHE A 40 -2.10 12.80 4.07
C PHE A 40 -1.17 13.87 3.52
N LEU A 41 -0.24 13.45 2.66
CA LEU A 41 0.80 14.30 2.10
C LEU A 41 0.34 14.91 0.77
N PRO A 42 0.70 16.17 0.47
CA PRO A 42 0.42 16.76 -0.84
C PRO A 42 1.19 16.06 -1.94
N LEU A 43 0.51 15.77 -3.05
CA LEU A 43 1.13 15.25 -4.26
C LEU A 43 1.89 16.37 -4.97
N VAL A 44 3.13 16.60 -4.56
CA VAL A 44 4.02 17.60 -5.18
C VAL A 44 4.90 16.97 -6.27
N PHE A 45 5.28 15.71 -6.09
CA PHE A 45 6.18 14.99 -6.99
C PHE A 45 5.61 13.63 -7.37
N LEU A 46 5.65 13.35 -8.68
CA LEU A 46 5.27 12.08 -9.26
C LEU A 46 6.53 11.38 -9.80
N GLU A 47 6.65 10.08 -9.53
CA GLU A 47 7.66 9.23 -10.13
C GLU A 47 7.01 8.25 -11.12
N SER A 48 7.77 7.87 -12.16
CA SER A 48 7.35 6.85 -13.11
C SER A 48 8.49 5.93 -13.50
N PHE A 49 8.17 4.67 -13.76
CA PHE A 49 9.12 3.63 -14.18
C PHE A 49 8.38 2.52 -14.95
N ASN A 50 9.13 1.67 -15.65
CA ASN A 50 8.59 0.45 -16.26
C ASN A 50 9.08 -0.76 -15.45
N ASP A 51 8.17 -1.68 -15.12
CA ASP A 51 8.46 -2.92 -14.39
C ASP A 51 7.31 -3.92 -14.63
N PRO A 52 7.54 -5.24 -14.56
CA PRO A 52 6.46 -6.22 -14.63
C PRO A 52 5.40 -5.96 -13.55
N ALA A 53 4.16 -6.31 -13.86
CA ALA A 53 3.05 -6.27 -12.90
C ALA A 53 2.75 -7.67 -12.38
N LEU A 54 2.59 -7.78 -11.07
CA LEU A 54 1.98 -8.94 -10.42
C LEU A 54 0.49 -8.66 -10.23
N VAL A 55 -0.37 -9.59 -10.64
CA VAL A 55 -1.79 -9.59 -10.27
C VAL A 55 -1.89 -10.25 -8.91
N LEU A 56 -2.18 -9.44 -7.90
CA LEU A 56 -2.37 -9.90 -6.54
C LEU A 56 -3.87 -10.10 -6.29
N LYS A 57 -4.22 -11.24 -5.70
CA LYS A 57 -5.54 -11.45 -5.11
C LYS A 57 -5.43 -11.33 -3.61
N ILE A 58 -6.12 -10.34 -3.04
CA ILE A 58 -6.18 -10.05 -1.61
C ILE A 58 -7.63 -10.26 -1.17
N GLY A 59 -7.88 -11.37 -0.48
CA GLY A 59 -9.25 -11.85 -0.24
C GLY A 59 -9.97 -12.13 -1.57
N GLU A 60 -11.04 -11.38 -1.84
CA GLU A 60 -11.80 -11.46 -3.09
C GLU A 60 -11.41 -10.38 -4.11
N HIS A 61 -10.47 -9.50 -3.75
CA HIS A 61 -10.14 -8.32 -4.55
C HIS A 61 -8.86 -8.52 -5.35
N ARG A 62 -8.82 -7.97 -6.56
CA ARG A 62 -7.66 -8.05 -7.45
C ARG A 62 -7.05 -6.68 -7.64
N ILE A 63 -5.72 -6.62 -7.53
CA ILE A 63 -4.96 -5.40 -7.80
C ILE A 63 -3.64 -5.73 -8.51
N MET A 64 -3.24 -4.89 -9.46
CA MET A 64 -1.93 -4.98 -10.07
C MET A 64 -0.93 -4.16 -9.28
N MET A 65 0.21 -4.76 -8.94
CA MET A 65 1.33 -4.09 -8.28
C MET A 65 2.65 -4.36 -9.00
N PRO A 66 3.63 -3.44 -8.98
CA PRO A 66 4.92 -3.66 -9.61
C PRO A 66 5.69 -4.76 -8.90
N TYR A 67 6.38 -5.57 -9.69
CA TYR A 67 7.12 -6.74 -9.24
C TYR A 67 8.11 -6.45 -8.09
N ASN A 68 8.85 -5.35 -8.18
CA ASN A 68 9.90 -5.01 -7.19
C ASN A 68 9.39 -4.32 -5.91
N TRP A 69 8.08 -4.38 -5.62
CA TRP A 69 7.50 -3.78 -4.42
C TRP A 69 7.37 -4.79 -3.28
N ARG A 70 7.11 -4.26 -2.08
CA ARG A 70 6.81 -5.01 -0.87
C ARG A 70 5.40 -4.68 -0.41
N ILE A 71 4.77 -5.62 0.30
CA ILE A 71 3.46 -5.46 0.94
C ILE A 71 3.61 -5.65 2.44
N LEU A 72 2.84 -4.88 3.21
CA LEU A 72 2.71 -5.07 4.65
C LEU A 72 1.82 -6.28 4.94
N ILE A 73 2.40 -7.28 5.58
CA ILE A 73 1.71 -8.49 6.04
C ILE A 73 1.67 -8.53 7.57
N GLY A 74 0.83 -9.38 8.13
CA GLY A 74 0.83 -9.66 9.55
C GLY A 74 -0.16 -10.76 9.92
N GLU A 75 -0.16 -11.12 11.19
CA GLU A 75 -1.09 -12.09 11.77
C GLU A 75 -1.82 -11.46 12.95
N ALA A 76 -3.12 -11.74 13.07
CA ALA A 76 -3.97 -11.12 14.11
C ALA A 76 -3.51 -11.45 15.55
N GLU A 77 -2.74 -12.52 15.73
CA GLU A 77 -2.33 -13.06 17.03
C GLU A 77 -0.92 -12.61 17.47
N ILE A 78 -0.07 -12.19 16.52
CA ILE A 78 1.36 -11.92 16.77
C ILE A 78 1.63 -10.43 17.02
N GLY A 79 0.80 -9.53 16.48
CA GLY A 79 0.87 -8.08 16.74
C GLY A 79 1.89 -7.31 15.90
N ASP A 80 2.94 -7.96 15.39
CA ASP A 80 3.91 -7.31 14.51
C ASP A 80 3.51 -7.44 13.03
N LEU A 81 3.70 -6.34 12.28
CA LEU A 81 3.55 -6.30 10.83
C LEU A 81 4.93 -6.27 10.17
N GLU A 82 5.07 -6.88 8.99
CA GLU A 82 6.34 -6.95 8.24
C GLU A 82 6.15 -6.56 6.77
N ALA A 83 7.08 -5.74 6.24
CA ALA A 83 7.14 -5.41 4.82
C ALA A 83 7.81 -6.54 4.00
N LEU A 84 7.00 -7.44 3.46
CA LEU A 84 7.45 -8.59 2.69
C LEU A 84 7.56 -8.28 1.18
N PRO A 85 8.68 -8.62 0.50
CA PRO A 85 8.74 -8.57 -0.97
C PRO A 85 7.65 -9.40 -1.63
N LEU A 86 6.96 -8.83 -2.63
CA LEU A 86 5.88 -9.51 -3.34
C LEU A 86 6.35 -10.83 -3.97
N THR A 87 7.60 -10.88 -4.44
CA THR A 87 8.23 -12.07 -5.01
C THR A 87 8.35 -13.26 -4.06
N LYS A 88 8.19 -13.03 -2.75
CA LYS A 88 8.21 -14.07 -1.72
C LYS A 88 6.84 -14.63 -1.36
N LEU A 89 5.75 -14.16 -1.97
CA LEU A 89 4.38 -14.57 -1.60
C LEU A 89 4.06 -16.04 -1.92
N ASN A 90 4.75 -16.65 -2.89
CA ASN A 90 4.43 -17.98 -3.42
C ASN A 90 4.32 -19.06 -2.34
N ASP A 91 3.15 -19.73 -2.29
CA ASP A 91 2.82 -20.91 -1.49
C ASP A 91 3.09 -20.80 0.02
N ARG A 92 3.04 -19.58 0.58
CA ARG A 92 3.36 -19.34 2.00
C ARG A 92 2.18 -18.94 2.88
N GLY A 93 0.98 -18.81 2.32
CA GLY A 93 -0.25 -18.56 3.10
C GLY A 93 -0.24 -17.23 3.87
N PHE A 94 0.46 -16.21 3.38
CA PHE A 94 0.52 -14.91 4.03
C PHE A 94 -0.83 -14.17 4.00
N GLN A 95 -0.99 -13.28 4.97
CA GLN A 95 -2.14 -12.38 5.05
C GLN A 95 -1.68 -10.93 4.94
N ALA A 96 -2.27 -10.18 4.01
CA ALA A 96 -2.05 -8.75 3.87
C ALA A 96 -2.76 -8.00 5.00
N PHE A 97 -2.05 -7.07 5.63
CA PHE A 97 -2.67 -6.13 6.55
C PHE A 97 -3.55 -5.15 5.76
N THR A 98 -4.82 -5.07 6.16
CA THR A 98 -5.79 -4.17 5.54
C THR A 98 -6.45 -3.28 6.58
N PHE A 99 -6.38 -1.97 6.34
CA PHE A 99 -6.91 -0.96 7.24
C PHE A 99 -7.06 0.36 6.50
N ASN A 100 -8.24 0.99 6.58
CA ASN A 100 -8.49 2.32 6.08
C ASN A 100 -8.46 3.32 7.25
N PRO A 101 -7.50 4.27 7.30
CA PRO A 101 -7.31 5.13 8.45
C PRO A 101 -8.44 6.14 8.69
N LEU A 102 -9.34 6.33 7.71
CA LEU A 102 -10.47 7.25 7.81
C LEU A 102 -11.79 6.56 8.21
N SER A 103 -11.87 5.23 8.13
CA SER A 103 -13.17 4.55 8.28
C SER A 103 -13.13 3.12 8.82
N SER A 104 -11.98 2.46 8.86
CA SER A 104 -11.86 1.16 9.52
C SER A 104 -11.96 1.32 11.03
N PHE A 105 -12.81 0.50 11.64
CA PHE A 105 -12.89 0.40 13.10
C PHE A 105 -11.82 -0.53 13.68
N ARG A 106 -11.35 -1.50 12.89
CA ARG A 106 -10.33 -2.48 13.26
C ARG A 106 -9.53 -2.90 12.04
N ALA A 107 -8.30 -3.33 12.24
CA ALA A 107 -7.52 -4.01 11.21
C ALA A 107 -8.16 -5.34 10.81
N ALA A 108 -7.95 -5.71 9.55
CA ALA A 108 -8.30 -7.01 9.01
C ALA A 108 -7.10 -7.60 8.27
N PHE A 109 -7.03 -8.93 8.25
CA PHE A 109 -5.95 -9.68 7.62
C PHE A 109 -6.56 -10.56 6.53
N MET A 110 -6.21 -10.29 5.28
CA MET A 110 -6.79 -10.96 4.12
C MET A 110 -5.74 -11.81 3.43
N ASN A 111 -6.07 -13.06 3.10
CA ASN A 111 -5.16 -13.95 2.37
C ASN A 111 -4.69 -13.28 1.08
N ILE A 112 -3.39 -13.37 0.80
CA ILE A 112 -2.79 -12.82 -0.40
C ILE A 112 -2.07 -13.88 -1.22
N GLU A 113 -2.32 -13.90 -2.52
CA GLU A 113 -1.67 -14.76 -3.51
C GLU A 113 -1.38 -14.01 -4.82
N ILE A 114 -0.40 -14.50 -5.57
CA ILE A 114 -0.12 -14.03 -6.94
C ILE A 114 -0.92 -14.90 -7.90
N GLU A 115 -1.80 -14.30 -8.70
CA GLU A 115 -2.60 -15.02 -9.71
C GLU A 115 -1.98 -14.98 -11.11
N ASP A 116 -1.30 -13.89 -11.48
CA ASP A 116 -0.79 -13.69 -12.84
C ASP A 116 0.37 -12.67 -12.87
N VAL A 117 1.08 -12.60 -14.00
CA VAL A 117 2.21 -11.69 -14.22
C VAL A 117 2.15 -11.08 -15.63
N TYR A 118 2.21 -9.74 -15.72
CA TYR A 118 2.37 -9.00 -16.97
C TYR A 118 3.79 -8.45 -17.10
N GLN A 119 4.41 -8.55 -18.27
CA GLN A 119 5.85 -8.30 -18.41
C GLN A 119 6.27 -6.82 -18.51
N ASP A 120 5.43 -5.94 -19.06
CA ASP A 120 5.81 -4.54 -19.28
C ASP A 120 4.64 -3.62 -18.97
N VAL A 121 4.72 -2.93 -17.83
CA VAL A 121 3.72 -1.97 -17.37
C VAL A 121 4.43 -0.70 -16.92
N ARG A 122 3.94 0.44 -17.41
CA ARG A 122 4.38 1.75 -16.95
C ARG A 122 3.60 2.15 -15.70
N TRP A 123 4.34 2.48 -14.65
CA TRP A 123 3.80 2.84 -13.35
C TRP A 123 3.95 4.33 -13.07
N TYR A 124 2.96 4.88 -12.38
CA TYR A 124 2.95 6.24 -11.85
C TYR A 124 2.55 6.20 -10.38
N PHE A 125 3.32 6.86 -9.52
CA PHE A 125 3.11 6.85 -8.07
C PHE A 125 3.69 8.12 -7.43
N PRO A 126 3.16 8.56 -6.28
CA PRO A 126 3.74 9.67 -5.53
C PRO A 126 5.17 9.35 -5.10
N LYS A 127 6.05 10.35 -5.08
CA LYS A 127 7.37 10.19 -4.49
C LYS A 127 7.26 9.87 -2.99
N LEU A 128 7.89 8.78 -2.56
CA LEU A 128 7.90 8.34 -1.16
C LEU A 128 9.27 8.61 -0.50
N LYS A 129 9.27 8.90 0.80
CA LYS A 129 10.49 8.90 1.63
C LYS A 129 10.75 7.50 2.18
N ASN A 130 11.98 7.25 2.63
CA ASN A 130 12.30 5.99 3.31
C ASN A 130 11.41 5.81 4.55
N GLY A 131 10.86 4.60 4.71
CA GLY A 131 9.94 4.28 5.81
C GLY A 131 8.48 4.62 5.53
N GLN A 132 8.14 5.26 4.39
CA GLN A 132 6.75 5.53 4.02
C GLN A 132 6.17 4.40 3.18
N LEU A 133 5.10 3.79 3.67
CA LEU A 133 4.29 2.82 2.95
C LEU A 133 3.08 3.53 2.36
N LEU A 134 2.83 3.35 1.06
CA LEU A 134 1.68 3.93 0.37
C LEU A 134 0.41 3.18 0.77
N CYS A 135 -0.63 3.93 1.16
CA CYS A 135 -1.97 3.40 1.41
C CYS A 135 -2.71 3.25 0.06
N ILE A 136 -2.89 2.01 -0.38
CA ILE A 136 -3.45 1.68 -1.69
C ILE A 136 -4.85 1.06 -1.52
N PRO A 137 -5.91 1.71 -2.01
CA PRO A 137 -7.23 1.12 -2.11
C PRO A 137 -7.25 -0.14 -2.98
N ILE A 138 -7.77 -1.25 -2.44
CA ILE A 138 -7.95 -2.53 -3.16
C ILE A 138 -9.39 -2.76 -3.60
N THR A 139 -10.30 -1.87 -3.23
CA THR A 139 -11.71 -1.84 -3.65
C THR A 139 -12.04 -0.50 -4.27
N ASP A 140 -13.10 -0.45 -5.07
CA ASP A 140 -13.59 0.77 -5.71
C ASP A 140 -14.66 1.47 -4.85
N GLY A 141 -14.88 2.76 -5.09
CA GLY A 141 -15.92 3.54 -4.42
C GLY A 141 -15.48 4.24 -3.13
N PRO A 142 -16.44 4.76 -2.34
CA PRO A 142 -16.16 5.47 -1.10
C PRO A 142 -15.80 4.49 0.03
N LYS A 143 -14.94 4.93 0.96
CA LYS A 143 -14.48 4.14 2.12
C LYS A 143 -13.86 2.80 1.70
N PRO A 144 -12.91 2.80 0.75
CA PRO A 144 -12.36 1.55 0.23
C PRO A 144 -11.55 0.81 1.29
N ILE A 145 -11.48 -0.51 1.19
CA ILE A 145 -10.46 -1.30 1.88
C ILE A 145 -9.10 -0.92 1.31
N CYS A 146 -8.12 -0.73 2.20
CA CYS A 146 -6.76 -0.32 1.83
C CYS A 146 -5.73 -1.35 2.30
N ALA A 147 -4.72 -1.60 1.47
CA ALA A 147 -3.53 -2.36 1.80
C ALA A 147 -2.28 -1.45 1.64
N TYR A 148 -1.16 -1.83 2.26
CA TYR A 148 0.01 -0.98 2.36
C TYR A 148 1.20 -1.57 1.61
N PHE A 149 1.80 -0.76 0.76
CA PHE A 149 2.90 -1.20 -0.09
C PHE A 149 4.06 -0.20 -0.08
N VAL A 150 5.28 -0.70 -0.25
CA VAL A 150 6.48 0.12 -0.24
C VAL A 150 7.48 -0.37 -1.26
N LYS A 151 8.09 0.58 -1.99
CA LYS A 151 9.14 0.28 -2.96
C LYS A 151 10.46 -0.05 -2.26
N GLU A 152 10.92 0.85 -1.38
CA GLU A 152 12.18 0.71 -0.66
C GLU A 152 11.97 1.05 0.82
N ILE A 153 12.44 0.16 1.69
CA ILE A 153 12.36 0.34 3.15
C ILE A 153 13.67 -0.10 3.78
N SER A 154 14.12 0.65 4.79
CA SER A 154 15.29 0.26 5.56
C SER A 154 14.95 -0.88 6.51
N ARG A 155 15.98 -1.64 6.92
CA ARG A 155 15.80 -2.72 7.92
C ARG A 155 15.24 -2.21 9.25
N ALA A 156 15.52 -0.95 9.61
CA ALA A 156 15.02 -0.35 10.84
C ALA A 156 13.52 -0.03 10.78
N SER A 157 12.94 0.04 9.57
CA SER A 157 11.53 0.40 9.34
C SER A 157 10.71 -0.74 8.76
N GLU A 158 11.28 -1.94 8.55
CA GLU A 158 10.58 -3.04 7.87
C GLU A 158 9.55 -3.75 8.76
N THR A 159 9.64 -3.55 10.08
CA THR A 159 8.68 -4.04 11.08
C THR A 159 7.91 -2.88 11.68
N ILE A 160 6.60 -3.06 11.89
CA ILE A 160 5.69 -2.07 12.47
C ILE A 160 4.91 -2.76 13.59
N ASP A 161 4.89 -2.15 14.77
CA ASP A 161 4.01 -2.59 15.87
C ASP A 161 2.58 -2.09 15.56
N ILE A 162 1.63 -3.02 15.43
CA ILE A 162 0.24 -2.68 15.12
C ILE A 162 -0.40 -1.80 16.20
N GLN A 163 0.04 -1.91 17.47
CA GLN A 163 -0.53 -1.17 18.59
C GLN A 163 -0.29 0.34 18.49
N ASN A 164 0.71 0.74 17.69
CA ASN A 164 0.99 2.16 17.45
C ASN A 164 0.04 2.77 16.40
N ILE A 165 -0.64 1.93 15.59
CA ILE A 165 -1.30 2.38 14.36
C ILE A 165 -2.76 1.90 14.20
N VAL A 166 -3.33 1.14 15.15
CA VAL A 166 -4.73 0.67 15.10
C VAL A 166 -5.49 1.04 16.36
#